data_AF-A0A8H3HYD0-F1
#
_entry.id   AF-A0A8H3HYD0-F1
#
_cell.length_a   1.000
_cell.length_b   1.000
_cell.length_c   1.000
_cell.angle_alpha   90.00
_cell.angle_beta   90.00
_cell.angle_gamma   90.00
#
_symmetry.space_group_name_H-M   'P 1'
#
loop_
_entity.id
_entity.type
_entity.pdbx_description
1 polymer ?
#
loop_
_entity_poly.entity_id
_entity_poly.type
_entity_poly.pdbx_seq_one_letter_code
_entity_poly.pdbx_strand_id
1 'polypeptide(L)'
;MSTQAAEAAIPPSVREWRRLKISQGGDSITAKGCQKIRPDARDSTFVRYALLVDRHSHHRNVSPEFDPVSQYGRIEHIFALPLKRRPTPDNPSNKKILLLALISEAPVLVEDTYEYKVVSYPKGGLQSGEIVDVKTIQCLVGRVLDWGRY
;
A
#
# COMPACT_ATOMS: atom_id res chain seq x y z
N MET A 1 7.91 24.98 5.32
CA MET A 1 9.19 24.25 5.44
C MET A 1 9.88 24.33 4.08
N SER A 2 11.11 24.82 4.01
CA SER A 2 11.79 25.01 2.71
C SER A 2 12.20 23.66 2.11
N THR A 3 12.11 23.54 0.78
CA THR A 3 12.45 22.34 -0.01
C THR A 3 13.85 21.80 0.32
N GLN A 4 14.77 22.70 0.64
CA GLN A 4 16.15 22.41 1.01
C GLN A 4 16.29 21.56 2.29
N ALA A 5 15.39 21.76 3.26
CA ALA A 5 15.38 20.96 4.49
C ALA A 5 14.84 19.55 4.26
N ALA A 6 13.93 19.37 3.30
CA ALA A 6 13.41 18.06 2.93
C ALA A 6 14.47 17.24 2.20
N GLU A 7 15.18 17.85 1.25
CA GLU A 7 16.25 17.21 0.50
C GLU A 7 17.40 16.73 1.41
N ALA A 8 17.82 17.56 2.36
CA ALA A 8 18.82 17.19 3.35
C ALA A 8 18.37 16.07 4.32
N ALA A 9 17.07 15.81 4.41
CA ALA A 9 16.51 14.75 5.25
C ALA A 9 16.36 13.41 4.51
N ILE A 10 16.50 13.39 3.18
CA ILE A 10 16.47 12.15 2.40
C ILE A 10 17.76 11.37 2.67
N PRO A 11 17.68 10.14 3.19
CA PRO A 11 18.87 9.33 3.43
C PRO A 11 19.48 8.87 2.09
N PRO A 12 20.81 8.73 2.01
CA PRO A 12 21.50 8.30 0.79
C PRO A 12 21.18 6.85 0.39
N SER A 13 20.66 6.05 1.33
CA SER A 13 20.20 4.70 1.08
C SER A 13 19.04 4.35 2.02
N VAL A 14 18.20 3.41 1.58
CA VAL A 14 17.05 2.92 2.33
C VAL A 14 17.16 1.41 2.47
N ARG A 15 16.76 0.88 3.62
CA ARG A 15 16.69 -0.57 3.81
C ARG A 15 15.42 -1.11 3.18
N GLU A 16 15.56 -2.13 2.35
CA GLU A 16 14.42 -2.88 1.85
C GLU A 16 14.10 -4.04 2.79
N TRP A 17 12.82 -4.25 3.08
CA TRP A 17 12.32 -5.36 3.88
C TRP A 17 11.58 -6.36 3.00
N ARG A 18 11.77 -7.65 3.27
CA ARG A 18 11.16 -8.72 2.47
C ARG A 18 9.71 -9.00 2.86
N ARG A 19 9.37 -8.87 4.16
CA ARG A 19 8.08 -9.25 4.71
C ARG A 19 7.57 -8.21 5.68
N LEU A 20 6.25 -8.11 5.72
CA LEU A 20 5.49 -7.37 6.70
C LEU A 20 4.57 -8.34 7.46
N LYS A 21 4.33 -8.06 8.73
CA LYS A 21 3.25 -8.71 9.49
C LYS A 21 2.37 -7.65 10.10
N ILE A 22 1.06 -7.73 9.82
CA ILE A 22 0.07 -6.88 10.49
C ILE A 22 0.00 -7.32 11.96
N SER A 23 0.02 -6.36 12.88
CA SER A 23 0.02 -6.63 14.33
C SER A 23 -1.25 -7.36 14.79
N GLN A 24 -1.26 -7.86 16.03
CA GLN A 24 -2.44 -8.52 16.64
C GLN A 24 -2.90 -9.80 15.92
N GLY A 25 -1.94 -10.58 15.42
CA GLY A 25 -2.24 -11.85 14.77
C GLY A 25 -2.72 -11.72 13.32
N GLY A 26 -2.60 -10.53 12.72
CA GLY A 26 -2.95 -10.29 11.32
C GLY A 26 -2.02 -10.96 10.31
N ASP A 27 -2.25 -10.63 9.04
CA ASP A 27 -1.63 -11.31 7.92
C ASP A 27 -0.12 -11.10 7.82
N SER A 28 0.55 -12.11 7.25
CA SER A 28 1.96 -12.02 6.83
C SER A 28 2.03 -11.82 5.32
N ILE A 29 2.56 -10.69 4.92
CA ILE A 29 2.61 -10.24 3.53
C ILE A 29 4.05 -10.24 3.06
N THR A 30 4.30 -10.70 1.83
CA THR A 30 5.63 -10.78 1.23
C THR A 30 5.74 -9.83 0.05
N ALA A 31 6.86 -9.11 -0.07
CA ALA A 31 7.14 -8.28 -1.22
C ALA A 31 7.59 -9.13 -2.42
N LYS A 32 7.01 -8.90 -3.60
CA LYS A 32 7.32 -9.67 -4.81
C LYS A 32 8.76 -9.49 -5.28
N GLY A 33 9.29 -8.26 -5.23
CA GLY A 33 10.62 -7.92 -5.72
C GLY A 33 11.76 -8.64 -5.00
N CYS A 34 11.54 -9.03 -3.73
CA CYS A 34 12.53 -9.73 -2.92
C CYS A 34 12.54 -11.25 -3.10
N GLN A 35 11.57 -11.86 -3.80
CA GLN A 35 11.47 -13.32 -3.85
C GLN A 35 10.80 -13.86 -5.13
N LYS A 36 11.40 -14.91 -5.69
CA LYS A 36 10.71 -15.79 -6.64
C LYS A 36 9.64 -16.61 -5.91
N ILE A 37 8.38 -16.34 -6.24
CA ILE A 37 7.23 -17.10 -5.76
C ILE A 37 7.13 -18.33 -6.64
N ARG A 38 7.04 -19.51 -6.02
CA ARG A 38 6.87 -20.74 -6.76
C ARG A 38 5.46 -20.78 -7.37
N PRO A 39 5.25 -21.39 -8.55
CA PRO A 39 3.94 -21.46 -9.17
C PRO A 39 2.85 -22.14 -8.32
N ASP A 40 3.25 -23.08 -7.46
CA ASP A 40 2.40 -23.86 -6.56
C ASP A 40 2.20 -23.20 -5.18
N ALA A 41 2.96 -22.16 -4.86
CA ALA A 41 2.87 -21.47 -3.58
C ALA A 41 1.69 -20.51 -3.56
N ARG A 42 1.05 -20.37 -2.39
CA ARG A 42 0.05 -19.33 -2.17
C ARG A 42 0.66 -17.95 -2.37
N ASP A 43 0.02 -17.14 -3.18
CA ASP A 43 0.47 -15.78 -3.46
C ASP A 43 0.10 -14.84 -2.31
N SER A 44 1.10 -14.50 -1.48
CA SER A 44 0.95 -13.58 -0.33
C SER A 44 1.44 -12.16 -0.64
N THR A 45 1.32 -11.74 -1.90
CA THR A 45 1.75 -10.41 -2.35
C THR A 45 0.61 -9.41 -2.58
N PHE A 46 -0.62 -9.90 -2.72
CA PHE A 46 -1.78 -9.05 -2.99
C PHE A 46 -2.41 -8.54 -1.70
N VAL A 47 -2.77 -7.26 -1.70
CA VAL A 47 -3.29 -6.57 -0.53
C VAL A 47 -4.47 -5.68 -0.88
N ARG A 48 -5.31 -5.43 0.11
CA ARG A 48 -6.27 -4.33 0.15
C ARG A 48 -5.69 -3.23 1.02
N TYR A 49 -5.73 -1.99 0.53
CA TYR A 49 -5.27 -0.81 1.25
C TYR A 49 -6.28 0.32 1.10
N ALA A 50 -6.28 1.28 2.02
CA ALA A 50 -7.22 2.39 2.02
C ALA A 50 -6.51 3.71 1.74
N LEU A 51 -6.99 4.43 0.73
CA LEU A 51 -6.54 5.78 0.41
C LEU A 51 -7.68 6.77 0.61
N LEU A 52 -7.32 8.00 0.98
CA LEU A 52 -8.25 9.11 1.08
C LEU A 52 -8.49 9.68 -0.31
N VAL A 53 -9.72 9.55 -0.82
CA VAL A 53 -10.14 10.07 -2.12
C VAL A 53 -11.07 11.24 -1.90
N ASP A 54 -10.85 12.33 -2.64
CA ASP A 54 -11.72 13.50 -2.59
C ASP A 54 -13.07 13.19 -3.23
N ARG A 55 -14.11 13.26 -2.41
CA ARG A 55 -15.51 13.10 -2.79
C ARG A 55 -15.95 14.16 -3.82
N HIS A 56 -15.35 15.34 -3.78
CA HIS A 56 -15.65 16.46 -4.66
C HIS A 56 -14.60 16.65 -5.76
N SER A 57 -13.83 15.62 -6.10
CA SER A 57 -12.76 15.68 -7.12
C SER A 57 -13.21 16.26 -8.48
N HIS A 58 -14.49 16.12 -8.85
CA HIS A 58 -15.06 16.71 -10.06
C HIS A 58 -15.50 18.18 -9.91
N HIS A 59 -15.61 18.71 -8.68
CA HIS A 59 -16.09 20.06 -8.36
C HIS A 59 -14.95 20.93 -7.80
N ARG A 60 -14.18 21.55 -8.71
CA ARG A 60 -12.96 22.32 -8.36
C ARG A 60 -13.14 23.48 -7.38
N ASN A 61 -14.37 23.98 -7.20
CA ASN A 61 -14.66 25.16 -6.35
C ASN A 61 -15.22 24.80 -4.97
N VAL A 62 -15.35 23.52 -4.66
CA VAL A 62 -15.84 23.05 -3.35
C VAL A 62 -14.63 22.66 -2.49
N SER A 63 -14.72 22.90 -1.18
CA SER A 63 -13.68 22.43 -0.25
C SER A 63 -13.59 20.90 -0.30
N PRO A 64 -12.37 20.33 -0.38
CA PRO A 64 -12.20 18.89 -0.51
C PRO A 64 -12.69 18.18 0.74
N GLU A 65 -13.45 17.11 0.55
CA GLU A 65 -13.91 16.19 1.60
C GLU A 65 -13.39 14.80 1.26
N PHE A 66 -12.63 14.19 2.17
CA PHE A 66 -11.90 12.96 1.87
C PHE A 66 -12.55 11.74 2.52
N ASP A 67 -12.86 10.74 1.69
CA ASP A 67 -13.38 9.46 2.13
C ASP A 67 -12.33 8.35 1.97
N PRO A 68 -12.21 7.41 2.93
CA PRO A 68 -11.35 6.25 2.78
C PRO A 68 -11.95 5.27 1.76
N VAL A 69 -11.27 5.10 0.63
CA VAL A 69 -11.66 4.19 -0.45
C VAL A 69 -10.70 3.02 -0.51
N SER A 70 -11.25 1.82 -0.69
CA SER A 70 -10.46 0.59 -0.80
C SER A 70 -9.84 0.47 -2.19
N GLN A 71 -8.53 0.26 -2.19
CA GLN A 71 -7.71 -0.02 -3.35
C GLN A 71 -7.11 -1.42 -3.23
N TYR A 72 -6.71 -1.97 -4.36
CA TYR A 72 -6.18 -3.32 -4.45
C TYR A 72 -4.93 -3.33 -5.30
N GLY A 73 -3.97 -4.16 -4.93
CA GLY A 73 -2.70 -4.19 -5.64
C GLY A 73 -1.74 -5.23 -5.13
N ARG A 74 -0.61 -5.33 -5.81
CA ARG A 74 0.47 -6.24 -5.47
C ARG A 74 1.63 -5.47 -4.86
N ILE A 75 2.10 -5.87 -3.68
CA ILE A 75 3.31 -5.30 -3.09
C ILE A 75 4.53 -5.75 -3.89
N GLU A 76 5.24 -4.79 -4.46
CA GLU A 76 6.51 -5.01 -5.14
C GLU A 76 7.68 -4.89 -4.16
N HIS A 77 7.72 -3.82 -3.38
CA HIS A 77 8.84 -3.50 -2.49
C HIS A 77 8.36 -2.87 -1.18
N ILE A 78 9.11 -3.09 -0.09
CA ILE A 78 8.85 -2.46 1.21
C ILE A 78 10.12 -1.75 1.66
N PHE A 79 10.03 -0.45 1.93
CA PHE A 79 11.14 0.40 2.31
C PHE A 79 11.02 0.86 3.76
N ALA A 80 12.10 0.74 4.51
CA ALA A 80 12.22 1.24 5.88
C ALA A 80 13.06 2.51 5.90
N LEU A 81 12.39 3.65 5.98
CA LEU A 81 12.99 4.98 5.94
C LEU A 81 13.25 5.49 7.36
N PRO A 82 14.52 5.62 7.79
CA PRO A 82 14.85 6.23 9.08
C PRO A 82 14.69 7.76 8.97
N LEU A 83 13.64 8.29 9.60
CA LEU A 83 13.41 9.72 9.71
C LEU A 83 14.02 10.27 10.99
N LYS A 84 14.78 11.36 10.84
CA LYS A 84 15.18 12.21 11.96
C LYS A 84 14.01 13.12 12.28
N ARG A 85 13.38 12.92 13.43
CA ARG A 85 12.37 13.84 13.92
C ARG A 85 13.05 15.11 14.48
N ARG A 86 12.28 16.17 14.68
CA ARG A 86 12.72 17.35 15.44
C ARG A 86 12.68 17.03 16.94
N PRO A 87 13.77 17.21 17.71
CA PRO A 87 13.79 16.86 19.13
C PRO A 87 12.71 17.62 19.88
N THR A 88 11.93 16.95 20.71
CA THR A 88 11.03 17.58 21.68
C THR A 88 11.58 17.36 23.09
N PRO A 89 11.29 18.25 24.06
CA PRO A 89 11.77 18.12 25.44
C PRO A 89 11.45 16.74 26.04
N ASP A 90 10.28 16.20 25.72
CA ASP A 90 9.78 14.92 26.26
C ASP A 90 10.35 13.67 25.58
N ASN A 91 11.02 13.80 24.43
CA ASN A 91 11.58 12.65 23.72
C ASN A 91 12.90 12.99 23.01
N PRO A 92 14.05 12.86 23.71
CA PRO A 92 15.36 13.15 23.15
C PRO A 92 15.84 12.10 22.14
N SER A 93 15.29 10.87 22.16
CA SER A 93 15.62 9.80 21.21
C SER A 93 14.71 9.83 20.00
N ASN A 94 15.25 10.28 18.86
CA ASN A 94 14.42 10.87 17.81
C ASN A 94 14.50 10.21 16.43
N LYS A 95 14.69 8.90 16.40
CA LYS A 95 14.67 8.11 15.17
C LYS A 95 13.32 7.41 15.04
N LYS A 96 12.53 7.81 14.03
CA LYS A 96 11.29 7.11 13.66
C LYS A 96 11.55 6.36 12.36
N ILE A 97 11.16 5.10 12.28
CA ILE A 97 11.13 4.39 10.99
C ILE A 97 9.75 4.63 10.38
N LEU A 98 9.74 5.19 9.17
CA LEU A 98 8.57 5.20 8.29
C LEU A 98 8.67 4.00 7.37
N LEU A 99 7.63 3.17 7.36
CA LEU A 99 7.54 2.03 6.46
C LEU A 99 6.70 2.43 5.25
N LEU A 100 7.27 2.29 4.06
CA LEU A 100 6.61 2.58 2.80
C LEU A 100 6.51 1.29 1.98
N ALA A 101 5.43 1.13 1.23
CA ALA A 101 5.27 0.04 0.28
C ALA A 101 5.08 0.60 -1.12
N LEU A 102 5.83 0.08 -2.09
CA LEU A 102 5.53 0.24 -3.50
C LEU A 102 4.53 -0.85 -3.90
N ILE A 103 3.35 -0.42 -4.31
CA ILE A 103 2.24 -1.31 -4.69
C ILE A 103 1.92 -1.07 -6.16
N SER A 104 2.05 -2.10 -6.99
CA SER A 104 1.50 -2.06 -8.35
C SER A 104 -0.02 -2.17 -8.25
N GLU A 105 -0.73 -1.18 -8.76
CA GLU A 105 -2.19 -1.16 -8.71
C GLU A 105 -2.77 -2.35 -9.49
N ALA A 106 -3.76 -3.00 -8.90
CA ALA A 106 -4.56 -4.01 -9.54
C ALA A 106 -5.98 -3.43 -9.70
N PRO A 107 -6.33 -2.94 -10.91
CA PRO A 107 -7.67 -2.44 -11.18
C PRO A 107 -8.70 -3.49 -10.81
N VAL A 108 -9.83 -3.06 -10.27
CA VAL A 108 -10.91 -3.97 -9.89
C VAL A 108 -12.23 -3.55 -10.53
N LEU A 109 -13.02 -4.55 -10.89
CA LEU A 109 -14.43 -4.41 -11.17
C LEU A 109 -15.19 -4.81 -9.92
N VAL A 110 -15.99 -3.89 -9.40
CA VAL A 110 -16.90 -4.14 -8.29
C VAL A 110 -18.28 -4.36 -8.86
N GLU A 111 -18.78 -5.59 -8.73
CA GLU A 111 -20.13 -5.97 -9.13
C GLU A 111 -21.02 -6.03 -7.89
N ASP A 112 -22.05 -5.20 -7.86
CA ASP A 112 -23.08 -5.16 -6.80
C ASP A 112 -24.34 -5.98 -7.20
N THR A 113 -24.23 -6.86 -8.20
CA THR A 113 -25.35 -7.63 -8.77
C THR A 113 -25.79 -8.80 -7.88
N TYR A 114 -24.93 -9.28 -6.99
CA TYR A 114 -25.20 -10.40 -6.09
C TYR A 114 -25.60 -9.91 -4.69
N GLU A 115 -26.02 -10.83 -3.81
CA GLU A 115 -26.27 -10.51 -2.38
C GLU A 115 -25.01 -9.98 -1.65
N TYR A 116 -23.84 -10.15 -2.25
CA TYR A 116 -22.55 -9.68 -1.75
C TYR A 116 -21.76 -8.98 -2.84
N LYS A 117 -20.90 -8.03 -2.43
CA LYS A 117 -19.99 -7.33 -3.35
C LYS A 117 -18.94 -8.29 -3.87
N VAL A 118 -18.89 -8.47 -5.19
CA VAL A 118 -17.84 -9.23 -5.86
C VAL A 118 -16.80 -8.26 -6.39
N VAL A 119 -15.56 -8.44 -5.95
CA VAL A 119 -14.40 -7.70 -6.45
C VAL A 119 -13.61 -8.63 -7.34
N SER A 120 -13.55 -8.33 -8.63
CA SER A 120 -12.78 -9.12 -9.60
C SER A 120 -11.70 -8.27 -10.24
N TYR A 121 -10.59 -8.90 -10.60
CA TYR A 121 -9.52 -8.26 -11.35
C TYR A 121 -9.79 -8.51 -12.85
N PRO A 122 -10.23 -7.49 -13.61
CA PRO A 122 -10.47 -7.63 -15.04
C PRO A 122 -9.21 -8.10 -15.76
N LYS A 123 -9.38 -8.72 -16.93
CA LYS A 123 -8.26 -9.14 -17.78
C LYS A 123 -7.42 -7.92 -18.14
N GLY A 124 -6.30 -7.76 -17.44
CA GLY A 124 -5.37 -6.65 -17.55
C GLY A 124 -4.16 -6.94 -16.67
N GLY A 125 -3.00 -6.42 -17.08
CA GLY A 125 -1.81 -6.44 -16.23
C GLY A 125 -1.97 -5.50 -15.03
N LEU A 126 -1.09 -5.65 -14.05
CA LEU A 126 -0.93 -4.62 -13.02
C LEU A 126 -0.59 -3.28 -13.68
N GLN A 127 -1.15 -2.20 -13.14
CA GLN A 127 -0.90 -0.85 -13.61
C GLN A 127 0.31 -0.22 -12.90
N SER A 128 0.59 1.04 -13.21
CA SER A 128 1.65 1.80 -12.55
C SER A 128 1.49 1.74 -11.04
N GLY A 129 2.60 1.55 -10.33
CA GLY A 129 2.57 1.47 -8.88
C GLY A 129 2.62 2.82 -8.19
N GLU A 130 2.19 2.82 -6.94
CA GLU A 130 2.24 3.96 -6.03
C GLU A 130 2.98 3.61 -4.74
N ILE A 131 3.52 4.64 -4.07
CA ILE A 131 4.21 4.47 -2.79
C ILE A 131 3.28 4.95 -1.67
N VAL A 132 2.91 4.03 -0.78
CA VAL A 132 1.99 4.30 0.34
C VAL A 132 2.66 4.04 1.69
N ASP A 133 2.18 4.69 2.76
CA ASP A 133 2.52 4.28 4.13
C ASP A 133 1.96 2.88 4.37
N VAL A 134 2.79 1.95 4.84
CA VAL A 134 2.39 0.56 5.11
C VAL A 134 1.17 0.46 6.04
N LYS A 135 0.91 1.47 6.88
CA LYS A 135 -0.26 1.52 7.75
C LYS A 135 -1.60 1.59 7.01
N THR A 136 -1.61 1.97 5.73
CA THR A 136 -2.84 2.00 4.93
C THR A 136 -3.27 0.59 4.51
N ILE A 137 -2.36 -0.38 4.58
CA ILE A 137 -2.62 -1.78 4.23
C ILE A 137 -3.52 -2.40 5.29
N GLN A 138 -4.69 -2.86 4.88
CA GLN A 138 -5.72 -3.40 5.77
C GLN A 138 -5.57 -4.91 5.95
N CYS A 139 -5.33 -5.64 4.86
CA CYS A 139 -5.22 -7.09 4.88
C CYS A 139 -4.55 -7.65 3.61
N LEU A 140 -4.15 -8.91 3.71
CA LEU A 140 -3.80 -9.75 2.58
C LEU A 140 -5.06 -10.19 1.83
N VAL A 141 -5.00 -10.23 0.49
CA VAL A 141 -6.10 -10.71 -0.34
C VAL A 141 -5.66 -11.95 -1.10
N GLY A 142 -6.39 -13.04 -0.92
CA GLY A 142 -6.26 -14.23 -1.75
C GLY A 142 -6.94 -14.02 -3.10
N ARG A 143 -6.32 -14.50 -4.17
CA ARG A 143 -6.90 -14.51 -5.52
C ARG A 143 -7.37 -15.91 -5.87
N VAL A 144 -8.56 -16.01 -6.47
CA VAL A 144 -9.15 -17.28 -6.92
C VAL A 144 -9.45 -17.15 -8.40
N LEU A 145 -8.97 -18.09 -9.20
CA LEU A 145 -9.28 -18.11 -10.63
C LEU A 145 -10.72 -18.58 -10.81
N ASP A 146 -11.57 -17.69 -11.33
CA ASP A 146 -12.96 -17.95 -11.65
C ASP A 146 -13.24 -17.58 -13.11
N TRP A 147 -13.56 -18.58 -13.95
CA TRP A 147 -13.93 -18.41 -15.37
C TRP A 147 -12.93 -17.56 -16.20
N GLY A 148 -11.63 -17.66 -15.86
CA GLY A 148 -10.57 -16.91 -16.53
C GLY A 148 -10.39 -15.47 -16.05
N ARG A 149 -10.97 -15.11 -14.89
CA ARG A 149 -10.77 -13.87 -14.13
C ARG A 149 -10.22 -14.21 -12.74
N TYR A 150 -9.44 -13.32 -12.15
CA TYR A 150 -8.89 -13.49 -10.79
C TYR A 150 -9.63 -12.62 -9.78
#